data_AF-A0A2V9C1I0-F1
#
_entry.id   AF-A0A2V9C1I0-F1
#
_cell.length_a   1.000
_cell.length_b   1.000
_cell.length_c   1.000
_cell.angle_alpha   90.00
_cell.angle_beta   90.00
_cell.angle_gamma   90.00
#
_symmetry.space_group_name_H-M   'P 1'
#
loop_
_entity.id
_entity.type
_entity.pdbx_description
1 polymer ?
#
loop_
_entity_poly.entity_id
_entity_poly.type
_entity_poly.pdbx_seq_one_letter_code
_entity_poly.pdbx_strand_id
1 'polypeptide(L)'
;MRSASGLVRPFATDRDGTVPGEAVAILLLQSEQSAHASQRKPLAEVCGTASAKRVFWDSPSAQRKAVEAIGCVLESAGAKPSDIDAVFPSVSGTIQGDEFERELLWKVFGERLESVLVVPVKHIAGECFAASGPLQCLAAVCAVAFSSEGPLLGIRLARNGAKPQWAEQISP
;
A
#
# COMPACT_ATOMS: atom_id res chain seq x y z
N MET A 1 15.76 3.46 17.06
CA MET A 1 14.84 3.69 15.93
C MET A 1 15.35 4.75 14.96
N ARG A 2 16.07 5.80 15.37
CA ARG A 2 16.59 6.82 14.44
C ARG A 2 17.74 6.27 13.58
N SER A 3 17.71 6.49 12.27
CA SER A 3 18.81 6.20 11.34
C SER A 3 19.99 7.14 11.60
N ALA A 4 21.21 6.58 11.63
CA ALA A 4 22.45 7.35 11.74
C ALA A 4 22.81 8.03 10.42
N SER A 5 22.46 7.41 9.28
CA SER A 5 22.65 7.98 7.94
C SER A 5 21.73 9.18 7.65
N GLY A 6 20.68 9.38 8.46
CA GLY A 6 19.66 10.40 8.19
C GLY A 6 18.77 10.06 6.99
N LEU A 7 18.75 8.80 6.56
CA LEU A 7 17.94 8.31 5.45
C LEU A 7 17.04 7.16 5.91
N VAL A 8 15.83 7.12 5.37
CA VAL A 8 14.95 5.95 5.47
C VAL A 8 15.27 5.03 4.29
N ARG A 9 15.80 3.84 4.58
CA ARG A 9 16.24 2.87 3.55
C ARG A 9 15.52 1.53 3.69
N PRO A 10 14.23 1.47 3.32
CA PRO A 10 13.44 0.28 3.56
C PRO A 10 13.98 -0.94 2.82
N PHE A 11 13.99 -2.09 3.50
CA PHE A 11 14.51 -3.37 3.03
C PHE A 11 16.01 -3.41 2.65
N ALA A 12 16.74 -2.30 2.70
CA ALA A 12 18.17 -2.28 2.41
C ALA A 12 18.94 -3.16 3.42
N THR A 13 20.02 -3.78 2.97
CA THR A 13 20.88 -4.62 3.82
C THR A 13 21.58 -3.82 4.92
N ASP A 14 21.84 -2.53 4.65
CA ASP A 14 22.51 -1.60 5.54
C ASP A 14 21.54 -0.59 6.18
N ARG A 15 20.24 -0.90 6.20
CA ARG A 15 19.21 -0.10 6.88
C ARG A 15 19.49 -0.02 8.37
N ASP A 16 19.41 1.18 8.92
CA ASP A 16 19.86 1.50 10.27
C ASP A 16 18.80 2.24 11.10
N GLY A 17 17.55 2.30 10.60
CA GLY A 17 16.43 2.92 11.28
C GLY A 17 15.61 3.84 10.38
N THR A 18 14.84 4.71 11.02
CA THR A 18 13.91 5.65 10.40
C THR A 18 14.31 7.11 10.67
N VAL A 19 13.70 8.04 9.96
CA VAL A 19 13.78 9.48 10.19
C VAL A 19 12.35 10.01 10.34
N PRO A 20 12.05 10.83 11.37
CA PRO A 20 10.75 11.44 11.51
C PRO A 20 10.41 12.30 10.28
N GLY A 21 9.17 12.19 9.83
CA GLY A 21 8.60 13.02 8.78
C GLY A 21 7.35 13.74 9.27
N GLU A 22 6.93 14.74 8.50
CA GLU A 22 5.68 15.47 8.74
C GLU A 22 4.83 15.44 7.47
N ALA A 23 3.55 15.15 7.61
CA ALA A 23 2.61 15.13 6.49
C ALA A 23 1.18 15.36 6.97
N VAL A 24 0.34 15.85 6.07
CA VAL A 24 -1.11 15.85 6.20
C VAL A 24 -1.70 15.28 4.93
N ALA A 25 -2.56 14.27 5.05
CA ALA A 25 -3.31 13.70 3.94
C ALA A 25 -4.75 13.46 4.40
N ILE A 26 -5.70 13.95 3.60
CA ILE A 26 -7.14 13.82 3.85
C ILE A 26 -7.74 13.10 2.65
N LEU A 27 -8.46 12.01 2.90
CA LEU A 27 -9.20 11.25 1.90
C LEU A 27 -10.68 11.48 2.13
N LEU A 28 -11.39 11.91 1.09
CA LEU A 28 -12.85 12.04 1.12
C LEU A 28 -13.45 10.79 0.50
N LEU A 29 -14.20 10.04 1.32
CA LEU A 29 -14.90 8.85 0.91
C LEU A 29 -16.38 9.17 0.73
N GLN A 30 -17.01 8.52 -0.24
CA GLN A 30 -18.46 8.50 -0.42
C GLN A 30 -18.89 7.07 -0.74
N SER A 31 -20.16 6.75 -0.48
CA SER A 31 -20.69 5.46 -0.92
C SER A 31 -20.69 5.36 -2.45
N GLU A 32 -20.61 4.14 -2.97
CA GLU A 32 -20.71 3.87 -4.41
C GLU A 32 -22.00 4.48 -5.00
N GLN A 33 -23.13 4.32 -4.30
CA GLN A 33 -24.40 4.93 -4.70
C GLN A 33 -24.31 6.46 -4.79
N SER A 34 -23.68 7.13 -3.82
CA SER A 34 -23.47 8.59 -3.85
C SER A 34 -22.54 8.98 -4.99
N ALA A 35 -21.49 8.19 -5.25
CA ALA A 35 -20.58 8.43 -6.35
C ALA A 35 -21.30 8.39 -7.70
N HIS A 36 -22.14 7.38 -7.94
CA HIS A 36 -22.95 7.26 -9.16
C HIS A 36 -24.00 8.37 -9.32
N ALA A 37 -24.60 8.83 -8.22
CA ALA A 37 -25.55 9.94 -8.25
C ALA A 37 -24.85 11.31 -8.43
N SER A 38 -23.55 11.38 -8.19
CA SER A 38 -22.77 12.61 -8.32
C SER A 38 -22.24 12.81 -9.73
N GLN A 39 -22.05 14.06 -10.15
CA GLN A 39 -21.31 14.38 -11.38
C GLN A 39 -19.78 14.35 -11.18
N ARG A 40 -19.29 13.81 -10.07
CA ARG A 40 -17.86 13.78 -9.73
C ARG A 40 -17.27 12.42 -10.07
N LYS A 41 -16.15 12.41 -10.78
CA LYS A 41 -15.41 11.18 -11.08
C LYS A 41 -14.67 10.68 -9.83
N PRO A 42 -14.92 9.44 -9.35
CA PRO A 42 -14.11 8.83 -8.31
C PRO A 42 -12.66 8.64 -8.77
N LEU A 43 -11.71 8.81 -7.85
CA LEU A 43 -10.28 8.60 -8.14
C LEU A 43 -9.87 7.13 -8.02
N ALA A 44 -10.45 6.43 -7.04
CA ALA A 44 -10.23 5.03 -6.77
C ALA A 44 -11.42 4.48 -5.97
N GLU A 45 -11.50 3.16 -5.88
CA GLU A 45 -12.47 2.43 -5.08
C GLU A 45 -11.77 1.73 -3.90
N VAL A 46 -12.42 1.70 -2.74
CA VAL A 46 -11.95 0.90 -1.61
C VAL A 46 -12.68 -0.44 -1.64
N CYS A 47 -12.05 -1.46 -2.24
CA CYS A 47 -12.66 -2.79 -2.42
C CYS A 47 -12.76 -3.60 -1.11
N GLY A 48 -12.05 -3.19 -0.06
CA GLY A 48 -12.11 -3.84 1.25
C GLY A 48 -11.11 -3.28 2.25
N THR A 49 -11.32 -3.59 3.53
CA THR A 49 -10.38 -3.27 4.60
C THR A 49 -10.31 -4.42 5.60
N ALA A 50 -9.14 -4.70 6.16
CA ALA A 50 -8.99 -5.59 7.30
C ALA A 50 -7.95 -5.03 8.28
N SER A 51 -8.03 -5.47 9.53
CA SER A 51 -7.07 -5.11 10.57
C SER A 51 -6.73 -6.34 11.41
N ALA A 52 -5.45 -6.47 11.76
CA ALA A 52 -4.95 -7.51 12.64
C ALA A 52 -4.29 -6.88 13.86
N LYS A 53 -4.70 -7.31 15.06
CA LYS A 53 -4.04 -6.86 16.30
C LYS A 53 -2.71 -7.56 16.46
N ARG A 54 -1.66 -6.76 16.70
CA ARG A 54 -0.34 -7.24 17.08
C ARG A 54 -0.07 -6.96 18.55
N VAL A 55 0.43 -7.97 19.27
CA VAL A 55 0.83 -7.84 20.69
C VAL A 55 2.33 -7.51 20.79
N PHE A 56 3.17 -8.15 19.97
CA PHE A 56 4.61 -7.88 19.81
C PHE A 56 5.00 -8.03 18.33
N TRP A 57 6.04 -7.31 17.89
CA TRP A 57 6.52 -7.30 16.49
C TRP A 57 6.87 -8.70 15.99
N ASP A 58 7.55 -9.51 16.80
CA ASP A 58 8.15 -10.78 16.35
C ASP A 58 7.37 -12.02 16.79
N SER A 59 6.11 -11.88 17.21
CA SER A 59 5.32 -13.06 17.56
C SER A 59 4.92 -13.83 16.30
N PRO A 60 5.13 -15.15 16.22
CA PRO A 60 4.58 -15.98 15.13
C PRO A 60 3.07 -15.83 14.96
N SER A 61 2.36 -15.50 16.05
CA SER A 61 0.93 -15.22 16.02
C SER A 61 0.60 -13.91 15.28
N ALA A 62 1.49 -12.91 15.31
CA ALA A 62 1.30 -11.64 14.62
C ALA A 62 1.44 -11.81 13.11
N GLN A 63 2.45 -12.57 12.66
CA GLN A 63 2.63 -12.93 11.25
C GLN A 63 1.40 -13.66 10.71
N ARG A 64 0.94 -14.71 11.42
CA ARG A 64 -0.25 -15.48 11.00
C ARG A 64 -1.50 -14.61 10.89
N LYS A 65 -1.79 -13.80 11.91
CA LYS A 65 -2.96 -12.91 11.92
C LYS A 65 -2.92 -11.87 10.80
N ALA A 66 -1.74 -11.38 10.44
CA ALA A 66 -1.58 -10.45 9.33
C ALA A 66 -1.87 -11.14 7.99
N VAL A 67 -1.37 -12.36 7.78
CA VAL A 67 -1.69 -13.17 6.59
C VAL A 67 -3.19 -13.47 6.52
N GLU A 68 -3.80 -13.89 7.63
CA GLU A 68 -5.25 -14.15 7.71
C GLU A 68 -6.06 -12.89 7.39
N ALA A 69 -5.70 -11.73 7.95
CA ALA A 69 -6.38 -10.47 7.64
C ALA A 69 -6.28 -10.08 6.17
N ILE A 70 -5.11 -10.29 5.54
CA ILE A 70 -4.94 -10.05 4.10
C ILE A 70 -5.77 -11.05 3.28
N GLY A 71 -5.81 -12.32 3.68
CA GLY A 71 -6.67 -13.32 3.06
C GLY A 71 -8.16 -12.94 3.13
N CYS A 72 -8.64 -12.53 4.30
CA CYS A 72 -10.04 -12.10 4.49
C CYS A 72 -10.38 -10.87 3.65
N VAL A 73 -9.50 -9.87 3.54
CA VAL A 73 -9.81 -8.69 2.72
C VAL A 73 -9.82 -9.02 1.23
N LEU A 74 -8.90 -9.87 0.76
CA LEU A 74 -8.88 -10.34 -0.63
C LEU A 74 -10.16 -11.12 -0.95
N GLU A 75 -10.57 -12.03 -0.08
CA GLU A 75 -11.84 -12.76 -0.23
C GLU A 75 -13.05 -11.82 -0.25
N SER A 76 -13.11 -10.86 0.68
CA SER A 76 -14.20 -9.87 0.72
C SER A 76 -14.26 -8.98 -0.53
N ALA A 77 -13.09 -8.71 -1.14
CA ALA A 77 -12.95 -7.94 -2.36
C ALA A 77 -13.14 -8.78 -3.64
N GLY A 78 -13.35 -10.10 -3.51
CA GLY A 78 -13.41 -11.01 -4.66
C GLY A 78 -12.09 -11.11 -5.45
N ALA A 79 -10.96 -10.75 -4.82
CA ALA A 79 -9.65 -10.65 -5.44
C ALA A 79 -8.73 -11.79 -5.00
N LYS A 80 -7.69 -12.03 -5.79
CA LYS A 80 -6.60 -12.96 -5.50
C LYS A 80 -5.28 -12.21 -5.40
N PRO A 81 -4.24 -12.76 -4.73
CA PRO A 81 -2.91 -12.16 -4.72
C PRO A 81 -2.35 -11.89 -6.12
N SER A 82 -2.76 -12.66 -7.14
CA SER A 82 -2.37 -12.46 -8.55
C SER A 82 -2.83 -11.13 -9.13
N ASP A 83 -3.93 -10.60 -8.60
CA ASP A 83 -4.63 -9.41 -9.12
C ASP A 83 -4.05 -8.11 -8.55
N ILE A 84 -3.05 -8.21 -7.66
CA ILE A 84 -2.40 -7.06 -7.01
C ILE A 84 -1.15 -6.67 -7.80
N ASP A 85 -1.18 -5.49 -8.41
CA ASP A 85 -0.03 -4.96 -9.16
C ASP A 85 1.00 -4.25 -8.27
N ALA A 86 0.55 -3.62 -7.20
CA ALA A 86 1.40 -2.83 -6.32
C ALA A 86 0.98 -2.89 -4.84
N VAL A 87 1.96 -2.76 -3.95
CA VAL A 87 1.77 -2.70 -2.49
C VAL A 87 2.51 -1.49 -1.94
N PHE A 88 1.86 -0.78 -1.02
CA PHE A 88 2.40 0.38 -0.30
C PHE A 88 2.66 -0.02 1.16
N PRO A 89 3.79 -0.69 1.45
CA PRO A 89 4.07 -1.29 2.75
C PRO A 89 4.30 -0.25 3.85
N SER A 90 4.16 -0.68 5.11
CA SER A 90 4.37 0.18 6.29
C SER A 90 5.85 0.40 6.65
N VAL A 91 6.78 -0.22 5.93
CA VAL A 91 8.22 -0.21 6.23
C VAL A 91 8.85 1.18 6.38
N SER A 92 9.83 1.27 7.27
CA SER A 92 10.48 2.53 7.67
C SER A 92 11.99 2.40 7.84
N GLY A 93 12.61 1.33 7.34
CA GLY A 93 14.06 1.12 7.44
C GLY A 93 14.50 0.52 8.78
N THR A 94 13.55 0.12 9.62
CA THR A 94 13.87 -0.61 10.86
C THR A 94 14.18 -2.08 10.55
N ILE A 95 15.13 -2.68 11.25
CA ILE A 95 15.54 -4.07 10.97
C ILE A 95 14.36 -5.03 11.15
N GLN A 96 13.76 -5.03 12.34
CA GLN A 96 12.66 -5.94 12.69
C GLN A 96 11.39 -5.65 11.89
N GLY A 97 11.04 -4.37 11.70
CA GLY A 97 9.79 -4.02 11.04
C GLY A 97 9.79 -4.36 9.55
N ASP A 98 10.91 -4.10 8.88
CA ASP A 98 11.05 -4.43 7.47
C ASP A 98 11.19 -5.95 7.26
N GLU A 99 11.82 -6.69 8.18
CA GLU A 99 11.86 -8.15 8.15
C GLU A 99 10.46 -8.76 8.30
N PHE A 100 9.68 -8.27 9.27
CA PHE A 100 8.30 -8.67 9.45
C PHE A 100 7.48 -8.44 8.17
N GLU A 101 7.56 -7.24 7.58
CA GLU A 101 6.79 -6.92 6.37
C GLU A 101 7.25 -7.77 5.18
N ARG A 102 8.56 -7.98 5.01
CA ARG A 102 9.11 -8.82 3.95
C ARG A 102 8.58 -10.26 4.03
N GLU A 103 8.61 -10.86 5.22
CA GLU A 103 8.06 -12.20 5.42
C GLU A 103 6.56 -12.27 5.19
N LEU A 104 5.83 -11.23 5.60
CA LEU A 104 4.39 -11.12 5.38
C LEU A 104 4.07 -11.10 3.89
N LEU A 105 4.75 -10.25 3.12
CA LEU A 105 4.58 -10.16 1.68
C LEU A 105 4.95 -11.48 1.00
N TRP A 106 6.04 -12.14 1.41
CA TRP A 106 6.40 -13.44 0.88
C TRP A 106 5.34 -14.52 1.15
N LYS A 107 4.73 -14.54 2.36
CA LYS A 107 3.66 -15.50 2.68
C LYS A 107 2.37 -15.27 1.89
N VAL A 108 2.07 -14.03 1.51
CA VAL A 108 0.87 -13.67 0.74
C VAL A 108 1.06 -13.90 -0.74
N PHE A 109 2.21 -13.48 -1.29
CA PHE A 109 2.44 -13.47 -2.74
C PHE A 109 3.32 -14.63 -3.24
N GLY A 110 4.17 -15.21 -2.40
CA GLY A 110 5.18 -16.19 -2.85
C GLY A 110 6.04 -15.62 -3.98
N GLU A 111 6.30 -16.43 -5.02
CA GLU A 111 7.08 -16.04 -6.20
C GLU A 111 6.47 -14.84 -6.95
N ARG A 112 5.14 -14.62 -6.87
CA ARG A 112 4.48 -13.46 -7.50
C ARG A 112 5.07 -12.14 -7.00
N LEU A 113 5.63 -12.10 -5.79
CA LEU A 113 6.21 -10.90 -5.20
C LEU A 113 7.27 -10.25 -6.09
N GLU A 114 8.00 -11.02 -6.91
CA GLU A 114 9.01 -10.51 -7.84
C GLU A 114 8.44 -9.60 -8.93
N SER A 115 7.15 -9.73 -9.23
CA SER A 115 6.44 -8.89 -10.21
C SER A 115 5.45 -7.92 -9.57
N VAL A 116 5.36 -7.90 -8.23
CA VAL A 116 4.56 -6.91 -7.50
C VAL A 116 5.43 -5.68 -7.26
N LEU A 117 4.92 -4.51 -7.62
CA LEU A 117 5.61 -3.26 -7.32
C LEU A 117 5.48 -2.94 -5.82
N VAL A 118 6.60 -2.95 -5.09
CA VAL A 118 6.63 -2.58 -3.67
C VAL A 118 7.08 -1.13 -3.52
N VAL A 119 6.21 -0.25 -3.02
CA VAL A 119 6.42 1.22 -2.98
C VAL A 119 6.51 1.73 -1.54
N PRO A 120 7.71 1.79 -0.95
CA PRO A 120 7.86 2.16 0.46
C PRO A 120 7.88 3.68 0.65
N VAL A 121 6.72 4.35 0.67
CA VAL A 121 6.58 5.83 0.68
C VAL A 121 7.47 6.56 1.70
N LYS A 122 7.72 5.95 2.85
CA LYS A 122 8.56 6.52 3.93
C LYS A 122 10.02 6.77 3.54
N HIS A 123 10.52 6.17 2.44
CA HIS A 123 11.85 6.49 1.92
C HIS A 123 12.00 7.95 1.46
N ILE A 124 10.89 8.60 1.06
CA ILE A 124 10.85 10.02 0.69
C ILE A 124 10.36 10.86 1.86
N ALA A 125 9.23 10.46 2.46
CA ALA A 125 8.50 11.29 3.40
C ALA A 125 9.00 11.17 4.85
N GLY A 126 9.82 10.17 5.17
CA GLY A 126 10.09 9.78 6.55
C GLY A 126 8.94 9.01 7.19
N GLU A 127 9.07 8.70 8.47
CA GLU A 127 7.98 8.18 9.30
C GLU A 127 7.09 9.32 9.78
N CYS A 128 5.94 9.50 9.14
CA CYS A 128 4.94 10.53 9.46
C CYS A 128 3.93 10.09 10.53
N PHE A 129 4.19 8.99 11.23
CA PHE A 129 3.37 8.44 12.31
C PHE A 129 1.89 8.29 11.91
N ALA A 130 0.98 9.02 12.57
CA ALA A 130 -0.46 8.96 12.30
C ALA A 130 -0.80 9.32 10.84
N ALA A 131 0.02 10.13 10.18
CA ALA A 131 -0.18 10.52 8.79
C ALA A 131 0.39 9.51 7.77
N SER A 132 1.21 8.53 8.20
CA SER A 132 1.83 7.55 7.30
C SER A 132 0.80 6.70 6.56
N GLY A 133 -0.25 6.24 7.24
CA GLY A 133 -1.32 5.45 6.63
C GLY A 133 -2.06 6.23 5.53
N PRO A 134 -2.66 7.39 5.86
CA PRO A 134 -3.32 8.26 4.87
C PRO A 134 -2.42 8.67 3.71
N LEU A 135 -1.13 8.96 3.96
CA LEU A 135 -0.17 9.32 2.92
C LEU A 135 0.10 8.16 1.94
N GLN A 136 0.23 6.92 2.46
CA GLN A 136 0.38 5.73 1.64
C GLN A 136 -0.88 5.46 0.81
N CYS A 137 -2.07 5.63 1.40
CA CYS A 137 -3.33 5.54 0.66
C CYS A 137 -3.43 6.59 -0.45
N LEU A 138 -3.03 7.83 -0.18
CA LEU A 138 -2.96 8.88 -1.20
C LEU A 138 -2.02 8.50 -2.34
N ALA A 139 -0.82 7.98 -2.03
CA ALA A 139 0.12 7.50 -3.04
C ALA A 139 -0.47 6.38 -3.91
N ALA A 140 -1.21 5.44 -3.31
CA ALA A 140 -1.92 4.38 -4.02
C ALA A 140 -3.02 4.92 -4.93
N VAL A 141 -3.84 5.86 -4.44
CA VAL A 141 -4.88 6.54 -5.23
C VAL A 141 -4.26 7.26 -6.42
N CYS A 142 -3.15 7.97 -6.23
CA CYS A 142 -2.45 8.63 -7.33
C CYS A 142 -1.92 7.63 -8.36
N ALA A 143 -1.40 6.48 -7.90
CA ALA A 143 -0.92 5.43 -8.81
C ALA A 143 -2.06 4.85 -9.66
N VAL A 144 -3.24 4.63 -9.07
CA VAL A 144 -4.43 4.15 -9.80
C VAL A 144 -4.95 5.22 -10.77
N ALA A 145 -5.17 6.44 -10.27
CA ALA A 145 -5.86 7.49 -11.01
C ALA A 145 -5.03 8.12 -12.14
N PHE A 146 -3.71 8.19 -11.99
CA PHE A 146 -2.83 8.95 -12.88
C PHE A 146 -1.78 8.11 -13.61
N SER A 147 -1.91 6.77 -13.60
CA SER A 147 -0.98 5.85 -14.28
C SER A 147 -0.78 6.11 -15.79
N SER A 148 -1.69 6.83 -16.44
CA SER A 148 -1.57 7.23 -17.86
C SER A 148 -0.71 8.48 -18.10
N GLU A 149 -0.42 9.30 -17.09
CA GLU A 149 0.30 10.58 -17.23
C GLU A 149 1.81 10.49 -16.96
N GLY A 150 2.33 9.27 -16.86
CA GLY A 150 3.75 9.00 -16.59
C GLY A 150 4.01 8.61 -15.14
N PRO A 151 5.23 8.17 -14.82
CA PRO A 151 5.58 7.75 -13.47
C PRO A 151 5.37 8.92 -12.51
N LEU A 152 4.58 8.71 -11.44
CA LEU A 152 4.85 9.38 -10.17
C LEU A 152 6.35 9.20 -9.93
N LEU A 153 7.11 10.29 -9.92
CA LEU A 153 8.58 10.34 -9.96
C LEU A 153 9.23 9.02 -9.49
N GLY A 154 9.68 8.19 -10.45
CA GLY A 154 10.42 6.93 -10.16
C GLY A 154 9.65 5.61 -10.20
N ILE A 155 8.33 5.58 -10.47
CA ILE A 155 7.55 4.33 -10.51
C ILE A 155 7.06 4.01 -11.93
N ARG A 156 7.67 3.01 -12.60
CA ARG A 156 7.10 2.42 -13.83
C ARG A 156 6.03 1.39 -13.44
N LEU A 157 4.75 1.74 -13.61
CA LEU A 157 3.66 0.77 -13.51
C LEU A 157 3.69 -0.14 -14.74
N ALA A 158 3.89 -1.44 -14.54
CA ALA A 158 3.66 -2.44 -15.57
C ALA A 158 2.13 -2.54 -15.77
N ARG A 159 1.68 -2.14 -16.96
CA ARG A 159 0.26 -2.18 -17.34
C ARG A 159 -0.21 -3.62 -17.41
N ASN A 160 -1.13 -4.03 -16.53
CA ASN A 160 -2.09 -5.08 -16.83
C ASN A 160 -3.47 -4.43 -16.99
N GLY A 161 -3.98 -4.47 -18.22
CA GLY A 161 -5.04 -3.60 -18.73
C GLY A 161 -6.46 -3.91 -18.28
N ALA A 162 -6.70 -4.26 -17.01
CA ALA A 162 -8.06 -4.34 -16.50
C ALA A 162 -8.53 -2.95 -16.05
N LYS A 163 -9.38 -2.31 -16.86
CA LYS A 163 -10.14 -1.14 -16.40
C LYS A 163 -11.08 -1.60 -15.26
N PRO A 164 -11.21 -0.85 -14.15
CA PRO A 164 -12.23 -1.16 -13.16
C PRO A 164 -13.62 -1.06 -13.82
N GLN A 165 -14.56 -1.91 -13.42
CA GLN A 165 -15.87 -2.08 -14.09
C GLN A 165 -16.66 -0.77 -14.26
N TRP A 166 -16.48 0.20 -13.36
CA TRP A 166 -17.09 1.53 -13.47
C TRP A 166 -16.54 2.38 -14.63
N ALA A 167 -15.34 2.09 -15.13
CA ALA A 167 -14.69 2.85 -16.21
C ALA A 167 -15.18 2.45 -17.61
N GLU A 168 -15.92 1.35 -17.76
CA GLU A 168 -16.56 0.96 -19.03
C GLU A 168 -17.92 1.66 -19.23
N GLN A 169 -18.54 2.15 -18.17
CA GLN A 169 -19.87 2.78 -18.21
C GLN A 169 -19.84 4.28 -18.53
N ILE A 170 -18.66 4.86 -18.75
CA ILE A 170 -18.48 6.29 -19.01
C ILE A 170 -17.43 6.47 -20.11
N SER A 171 -17.81 6.14 -21.34
CA SER A 171 -17.26 6.81 -22.54
C SER A 171 -18.38 7.66 -23.15
N PRO A 172 -18.07 8.83 -23.73
CA PRO A 172 -19.09 9.69 -24.33
C PRO A 172 -19.86 8.99 -25.46
#